data_AF-A0A1H8EZ47-F1
#
_entry.id   AF-A0A1H8EZ47-F1
#
_cell.length_a   1.000
_cell.length_b   1.000
_cell.length_c   1.000
_cell.angle_alpha   90.00
_cell.angle_beta   90.00
_cell.angle_gamma   90.00
#
_symmetry.space_group_name_H-M   'P 1'
#
loop_
_entity.id
_entity.type
_entity.pdbx_description
1 polymer ?
#
loop_
_entity_poly.entity_id
_entity_poly.type
_entity_poly.pdbx_seq_one_letter_code
_entity_poly.pdbx_strand_id
1 'polypeptide(L)'
;MFKYSKAEIELLKKQVLINANLSSVSEAEIVVLANKIKNITHKELSQITLCRLYGLKESKFGPSLFALQVLATFCGSESWEEFCEATSAREKEDIRG
;
A
#
# COMPACT_ATOMS: atom_id res chain seq x y z
N MET A 1 17.72 -3.08 -9.84
CA MET A 1 16.44 -2.59 -10.41
C MET A 1 15.34 -3.17 -9.54
N PHE A 2 14.78 -2.39 -8.61
CA PHE A 2 13.70 -2.87 -7.76
C PHE A 2 12.48 -3.15 -8.66
N LYS A 3 12.12 -4.41 -8.80
CA LYS A 3 10.95 -4.87 -9.56
C LYS A 3 9.88 -5.24 -8.55
N TYR A 4 8.86 -4.40 -8.43
CA TYR A 4 7.58 -4.82 -7.87
C TYR A 4 6.70 -5.31 -9.03
N SER A 5 5.87 -6.30 -8.75
CA SER A 5 4.82 -6.78 -9.64
C SER A 5 3.53 -5.99 -9.42
N LYS A 6 2.67 -6.01 -10.43
CA LYS A 6 1.33 -5.43 -10.31
C LYS A 6 0.51 -6.12 -9.21
N ALA A 7 0.70 -7.43 -9.02
CA ALA A 7 -0.01 -8.20 -8.01
C ALA A 7 0.36 -7.75 -6.58
N GLU A 8 1.64 -7.56 -6.28
CA GLU A 8 2.09 -7.09 -4.96
C GLU A 8 1.55 -5.68 -4.64
N ILE A 9 1.50 -4.78 -5.62
CA ILE A 9 0.90 -3.45 -5.42
C ILE A 9 -0.58 -3.56 -5.11
N GLU A 10 -1.33 -4.40 -5.82
CA GLU A 10 -2.77 -4.58 -5.58
C GLU A 10 -3.04 -5.25 -4.22
N LEU A 11 -2.18 -6.18 -3.79
CA LEU A 11 -2.25 -6.75 -2.44
C LEU A 11 -1.97 -5.69 -1.37
N LEU A 12 -0.93 -4.87 -1.55
CA LEU A 12 -0.62 -3.78 -0.63
C LEU A 12 -1.79 -2.82 -0.48
N LYS A 13 -2.38 -2.38 -1.60
CA LYS A 13 -3.58 -1.52 -1.59
C LYS A 13 -4.70 -2.13 -0.77
N LYS A 14 -5.02 -3.41 -0.99
CA LYS A 14 -6.07 -4.10 -0.23
C LYS A 14 -5.77 -4.14 1.25
N GLN A 15 -4.53 -4.48 1.64
CA GLN A 15 -4.11 -4.51 3.04
C GLN A 15 -4.18 -3.13 3.69
N VAL A 16 -3.78 -2.07 2.99
CA VAL A 16 -3.90 -0.69 3.47
C VAL A 16 -5.36 -0.34 3.75
N LEU A 17 -6.29 -0.70 2.87
CA LEU A 17 -7.71 -0.45 3.07
C LEU A 17 -8.28 -1.25 4.25
N ILE A 18 -7.91 -2.51 4.38
CA ILE A 18 -8.30 -3.36 5.52
C ILE A 18 -7.80 -2.74 6.83
N ASN A 19 -6.51 -2.37 6.89
CA ASN A 19 -5.90 -1.78 8.07
C ASN A 19 -6.47 -0.38 8.40
N ALA A 20 -6.90 0.37 7.38
CA ALA A 20 -7.57 1.64 7.56
C ALA A 20 -9.07 1.50 7.88
N ASN A 21 -9.62 0.28 7.88
CA ASN A 21 -11.05 -0.02 7.98
C ASN A 21 -11.90 0.71 6.93
N LEU A 22 -11.43 0.71 5.68
CA LEU A 22 -12.06 1.38 4.55
C LEU A 22 -12.56 0.36 3.53
N SER A 23 -13.82 0.48 3.13
CA SER A 23 -14.44 -0.39 2.11
C SER A 23 -14.31 0.16 0.69
N SER A 24 -14.04 1.46 0.55
CA SER A 24 -13.89 2.14 -0.74
C SER A 24 -12.90 3.29 -0.65
N VAL A 25 -12.49 3.82 -1.81
CA VAL A 25 -11.50 4.90 -1.89
C VAL A 25 -12.12 6.07 -2.64
N SER A 26 -12.60 7.06 -1.90
CA SER A 26 -13.03 8.37 -2.41
C SER A 26 -11.99 9.44 -2.05
N GLU A 27 -12.09 10.65 -2.61
CA GLU A 27 -11.17 11.73 -2.24
C GLU A 27 -11.22 12.07 -0.73
N ALA A 28 -12.40 12.01 -0.11
CA ALA A 28 -12.55 12.19 1.33
C ALA A 28 -11.81 11.10 2.13
N GLU A 29 -11.92 9.84 1.69
CA GLU A 29 -11.22 8.72 2.32
C GLU A 29 -9.70 8.80 2.14
N ILE A 30 -9.22 9.36 1.03
CA ILE A 30 -7.79 9.61 0.82
C ILE A 30 -7.25 10.60 1.85
N VAL A 31 -8.02 11.64 2.20
CA VAL A 31 -7.61 12.60 3.24
C VAL A 31 -7.49 11.90 4.60
N VAL A 32 -8.49 11.09 4.95
CA VAL A 32 -8.49 10.31 6.20
C VAL A 32 -7.31 9.33 6.21
N LEU A 33 -7.10 8.62 5.10
CA LEU A 33 -6.02 7.65 4.94
C LEU A 33 -4.63 8.30 5.07
N ALA A 34 -4.41 9.45 4.43
CA ALA A 34 -3.15 10.19 4.52
C ALA A 34 -2.82 10.56 5.97
N ASN A 35 -3.81 11.03 6.73
CA ASN A 35 -3.65 11.35 8.14
C ASN A 35 -3.36 10.10 8.99
N LYS A 36 -4.07 8.99 8.75
CA LYS A 36 -3.80 7.73 9.45
C LYS A 36 -2.38 7.23 9.19
N ILE A 37 -1.93 7.23 7.93
CA ILE A 37 -0.58 6.83 7.55
C ILE A 37 0.46 7.71 8.26
N LYS A 38 0.27 9.03 8.26
CA LYS A 38 1.19 9.96 8.93
C LYS A 38 1.26 9.72 10.43
N ASN A 39 0.12 9.47 11.07
CA ASN A 39 0.06 9.24 12.52
C ASN A 39 0.75 7.93 12.94
N ILE A 40 0.64 6.87 12.13
CA ILE A 40 1.23 5.56 12.46
C ILE A 40 2.71 5.49 12.05
N THR A 41 3.04 5.95 10.85
CA THR A 41 4.38 5.76 10.27
C THR A 41 5.33 6.93 10.51
N HIS A 42 4.81 8.06 11.00
CA HIS A 42 5.50 9.36 11.07
C HIS A 42 6.05 9.87 9.73
N LYS A 43 5.62 9.27 8.61
CA LYS A 43 6.01 9.63 7.25
C LYS A 43 4.78 10.16 6.51
N GLU A 44 4.99 11.17 5.68
CA GLU A 44 3.91 11.82 4.95
C GLU A 44 3.86 11.36 3.49
N LEU A 45 2.67 10.96 3.05
CA LEU A 45 2.35 10.79 1.64
C LEU A 45 1.35 11.86 1.25
N SER A 46 1.62 12.54 0.13
CA SER A 46 0.67 13.52 -0.39
C SER A 46 -0.61 12.84 -0.85
N GLN A 47 -1.74 13.53 -0.69
CA GLN A 47 -3.04 13.05 -1.16
C GLN A 47 -3.00 12.72 -2.66
N ILE A 48 -2.29 13.52 -3.47
CA ILE A 48 -2.12 13.27 -4.90
C ILE A 48 -1.41 11.92 -5.16
N THR A 49 -0.40 11.57 -4.36
CA THR A 49 0.30 10.27 -4.47
C THR A 49 -0.67 9.12 -4.19
N LEU A 50 -1.50 9.23 -3.15
CA LEU A 50 -2.51 8.20 -2.84
C LEU A 50 -3.61 8.15 -3.91
N CYS A 51 -4.12 9.29 -4.38
CA CYS A 51 -5.09 9.33 -5.47
C CYS A 51 -4.57 8.64 -6.73
N ARG A 52 -3.30 8.86 -7.08
CA ARG A 52 -2.65 8.19 -8.22
C ARG A 52 -2.51 6.68 -7.99
N LEU A 53 -2.12 6.29 -6.78
CA LEU A 53 -2.01 4.88 -6.42
C LEU A 53 -3.34 4.18 -6.62
N TYR A 54 -4.44 4.74 -6.10
CA TYR A 54 -5.79 4.15 -6.18
C TYR A 54 -6.54 4.44 -7.49
N GLY A 55 -5.92 5.09 -8.47
CA GLY A 55 -6.52 5.33 -9.79
C GLY A 55 -7.55 6.47 -9.85
N LEU A 56 -7.64 7.30 -8.82
CA LEU A 56 -8.49 8.50 -8.80
C LEU A 56 -7.89 9.66 -9.62
N LYS A 57 -6.57 9.62 -9.88
CA LYS A 57 -5.87 10.56 -10.76
C LYS A 57 -4.91 9.80 -11.66
N GLU A 58 -4.75 10.29 -12.89
CA GLU A 58 -3.79 9.72 -13.83
C GLU A 58 -2.35 9.86 -13.32
N SER A 59 -1.55 8.83 -13.59
CA SER A 59 -0.11 8.84 -13.36
C SER A 59 0.60 8.18 -14.54
N LYS A 60 1.64 8.83 -15.04
CA LYS A 60 2.52 8.27 -16.08
C LYS A 60 3.49 7.22 -15.52
N PHE A 61 3.72 7.25 -14.20
CA PHE A 61 4.69 6.41 -13.51
C PHE A 61 4.04 5.63 -12.37
N GLY A 62 4.60 4.47 -12.06
CA GLY A 62 4.21 3.67 -10.91
C GLY A 62 4.55 4.36 -9.57
N PRO A 63 4.11 3.78 -8.44
CA PRO A 63 4.45 4.30 -7.13
C PRO A 63 5.97 4.28 -6.92
N SER A 64 6.47 5.27 -6.18
CA SER A 64 7.86 5.29 -5.76
C SER A 64 8.11 4.23 -4.68
N LEU A 65 9.36 3.76 -4.57
CA LEU A 65 9.76 2.84 -3.50
C LEU A 65 9.48 3.44 -2.10
N PHE A 66 9.65 4.76 -1.95
CA PHE A 66 9.27 5.46 -0.71
C PHE A 66 7.78 5.28 -0.38
N ALA A 67 6.89 5.43 -1.36
CA ALA A 67 5.46 5.25 -1.14
C ALA A 67 5.14 3.81 -0.74
N LEU A 68 5.74 2.83 -1.42
CA LEU A 68 5.58 1.40 -1.10
C LEU A 68 6.06 1.09 0.32
N GLN A 69 7.25 1.57 0.69
CA GLN A 69 7.83 1.42 2.02
C GLN A 69 6.92 1.99 3.11
N VAL A 70 6.40 3.21 2.92
CA VAL A 70 5.50 3.84 3.89
C VAL A 70 4.23 3.03 4.07
N LEU A 71 3.64 2.55 2.98
CA LEU A 71 2.41 1.76 3.02
C LEU A 71 2.62 0.36 3.62
N ALA A 72 3.77 -0.27 3.37
CA ALA A 72 4.16 -1.53 4.00
C ALA A 72 4.29 -1.36 5.52
N THR A 73 4.99 -0.30 5.96
CA THR A 73 5.08 0.06 7.38
C THR A 73 3.73 0.37 8.00
N PHE A 74 2.83 1.03 7.27
CA PHE A 74 1.47 1.23 7.74
C PHE A 74 0.73 -0.10 7.96
N CYS A 75 1.00 -1.12 7.15
CA CYS A 75 0.42 -2.47 7.29
C CYS A 75 1.15 -3.36 8.32
N GLY A 76 2.17 -2.86 9.00
CA GLY A 76 2.90 -3.58 10.05
C GLY A 76 4.18 -4.27 9.61
N SER A 77 4.61 -4.13 8.35
CA SER A 77 5.91 -4.65 7.87
C SER A 77 7.03 -3.61 8.08
N GLU A 78 8.22 -4.01 8.49
CA GLU A 78 9.37 -3.11 8.62
C GLU A 78 9.80 -2.54 7.26
N SER A 79 9.66 -3.32 6.19
CA SER A 79 10.04 -2.93 4.82
C SER A 79 9.06 -3.35 3.74
N TRP A 80 9.17 -2.73 2.56
CA TRP A 80 8.47 -3.19 1.36
C TRP A 80 8.88 -4.61 0.97
N GLU A 81 10.17 -4.91 1.08
CA GLU A 81 10.74 -6.22 0.79
C GLU A 81 10.16 -7.30 1.70
N GLU A 82 10.09 -7.04 3.01
CA GLU A 82 9.48 -7.96 3.98
C GLU A 82 7.99 -8.19 3.67
N PHE A 83 7.27 -7.13 3.26
CA PHE A 83 5.87 -7.28 2.84
C PHE A 83 5.73 -8.21 1.62
N CYS A 84 6.60 -8.05 0.62
CA CYS A 84 6.66 -8.93 -0.56
C CYS A 84 6.98 -10.37 -0.19
N GLU A 85 7.93 -10.59 0.71
CA GLU A 85 8.32 -11.93 1.18
C GLU A 85 7.17 -12.60 1.95
N ALA A 86 6.53 -11.87 2.86
CA ALA A 86 5.40 -12.38 3.66
C ALA A 86 4.18 -12.74 2.79
N THR A 87 3.90 -11.95 1.75
CA THR A 87 2.82 -12.24 0.80
C THR A 87 3.13 -13.43 -0.09
N SER A 88 4.38 -13.54 -0.56
CA SER A 88 4.85 -14.68 -1.35
C SER A 88 4.87 -16.00 -0.55
N ALA A 89 5.12 -15.94 0.76
CA ALA A 89 5.07 -17.10 1.65
C ALA A 89 3.63 -17.58 1.89
N ARG A 90 2.69 -16.65 2.08
CA ARG A 90 1.26 -16.96 2.29
C ARG A 90 0.61 -17.68 1.11
N GLU A 91 0.98 -17.33 -0.13
CA GLU A 91 0.50 -18.03 -1.32
C GLU A 91 0.92 -19.51 -1.38
N LYS A 92 1.99 -19.92 -0.65
CA LYS A 92 2.44 -21.32 -0.60
C LYS A 92 1.72 -22.17 0.44
N GLU A 93 1.04 -21.56 1.42
CA GLU A 93 0.27 -22.30 2.42
C GLU A 93 -1.12 -22.70 1.90
N ASP A 94 -1.76 -21.87 1.06
CA ASP A 94 -3.09 -22.15 0.50
C ASP A 94 -3.12 -23.26 -0.58
N ILE A 95 -1.96 -23.69 -1.11
CA ILE A 95 -1.88 -24.79 -2.09
C ILE A 95 -1.76 -26.16 -1.41
N ARG A 96 -1.71 -26.20 -0.07
CA ARG A 96 -1.56 -27.44 0.72
C ARG A 96 -2.78 -27.81 1.58
N GLY A 97 -3.87 -27.05 1.46
CA GLY A 97 -5.16 -27.32 2.13
C GLY A 97 -6.10 -28.18 1.29
#